data_AF-A0A7V8WWT4-F1
#
_entry.id   AF-A0A7V8WWT4-F1
#
_cell.length_a   1.000
_cell.length_b   1.000
_cell.length_c   1.000
_cell.angle_alpha   90.00
_cell.angle_beta   90.00
_cell.angle_gamma   90.00
#
_symmetry.space_group_name_H-M   'P 1'
#
loop_
_entity.id
_entity.type
_entity.pdbx_description
1 polymer ?
#
loop_
_entity_poly.entity_id
_entity_poly.type
_entity_poly.pdbx_seq_one_letter_code
_entity_poly.pdbx_strand_id
1 'polypeptide(L)'
;MDLTPQVINEIEFSMARRGYDPDQVDEFLEKVAVAVADLNTGLAEARERVAAAERRAEEAEVKASQRPERVVEVPAEQSASAAAVAAEAEAELETLKRTLVLAQRTADAAVKEAEVEARRIVGAAEADARAAHEDTRRRLVDELSTLEVSRDSLRDDVRAIERHLDEQRLRLRGSIAELQRILEDPSRLKAATPPAAVTDPVPVPKP
;
A
#
# COMPACT_ATOMS: atom_id res chain seq x y z
N MET A 1 19.19 -2.15 -1.70
CA MET A 1 18.15 -2.90 -0.99
C MET A 1 17.24 -1.84 -0.40
N ASP A 2 16.02 -1.78 -0.91
CA ASP A 2 15.28 -0.52 -0.92
C ASP A 2 14.30 -0.46 0.25
N LEU A 3 14.81 -0.12 1.44
CA LEU A 3 13.94 0.44 2.48
C LEU A 3 13.54 1.84 2.00
N THR A 4 12.42 1.91 1.29
CA THR A 4 11.82 3.19 0.93
C THR A 4 11.07 3.75 2.14
N PRO A 5 10.94 5.09 2.24
CA PRO A 5 10.12 5.71 3.28
C PRO A 5 8.67 5.21 3.29
N GLN A 6 8.17 4.68 2.17
CA GLN A 6 6.85 4.07 2.06
C GLN A 6 6.79 2.73 2.80
N VAL A 7 7.80 1.86 2.61
CA VAL A 7 7.88 0.57 3.30
C VAL A 7 7.97 0.75 4.82
N ILE A 8 8.64 1.80 5.31
CA ILE A 8 8.70 2.11 6.76
C ILE A 8 7.33 2.48 7.34
N ASN A 9 6.46 3.12 6.55
CA ASN A 9 5.12 3.53 6.98
C ASN A 9 4.08 2.40 6.88
N GLU A 10 4.32 1.39 6.04
CA GLU A 10 3.39 0.29 5.79
C GLU A 10 3.66 -0.95 6.67
N ILE A 11 4.67 -0.92 7.53
CA ILE A 11 5.01 -2.06 8.39
C ILE A 11 4.05 -2.13 9.58
N GLU A 12 3.31 -3.24 9.63
CA GLU A 12 2.50 -3.63 10.77
C GLU A 12 3.26 -4.64 11.63
N PHE A 13 3.47 -4.30 12.91
CA PHE A 13 4.10 -5.19 13.88
C PHE A 13 3.04 -6.09 14.53
N SER A 14 3.32 -7.39 14.60
CA SER A 14 2.40 -8.32 15.26
C SER A 14 2.43 -8.16 16.78
N MET A 15 1.28 -8.34 17.44
CA MET A 15 1.18 -8.30 18.91
C MET A 15 1.34 -9.71 19.49
N ALA A 16 2.42 -9.93 20.25
CA ALA A 16 2.49 -11.04 21.19
C ALA A 16 1.69 -10.71 22.46
N ARG A 17 1.36 -11.70 23.30
CA ARG A 17 0.45 -11.64 24.49
C ARG A 17 0.55 -10.40 25.40
N ARG A 18 1.61 -9.58 25.29
CA ARG A 18 1.71 -8.23 25.84
C ARG A 18 2.73 -7.38 25.03
N GLY A 19 2.26 -6.64 24.02
CA GLY A 19 3.08 -5.69 23.24
C GLY A 19 3.53 -6.22 21.87
N TYR A 20 4.40 -5.47 21.20
CA TYR A 20 4.99 -5.85 19.91
C TYR A 20 5.96 -7.03 20.06
N ASP A 21 6.05 -7.86 19.03
CA ASP A 21 7.02 -8.97 18.96
C ASP A 21 8.47 -8.43 18.88
N PRO A 22 9.31 -8.66 19.91
CA PRO A 22 10.69 -8.13 19.95
C PRO A 22 11.54 -8.61 18.77
N ASP A 23 11.36 -9.85 18.33
CA ASP A 23 12.21 -10.46 17.29
C ASP A 23 11.94 -9.79 15.92
N GLN A 24 10.68 -9.45 15.63
CA GLN A 24 10.30 -8.71 14.42
C GLN A 24 10.78 -7.26 14.44
N VAL A 25 10.77 -6.63 15.62
CA VAL A 25 11.27 -5.26 15.80
C VAL A 25 12.79 -5.24 15.61
N ASP A 26 13.52 -6.21 16.13
CA ASP A 26 14.97 -6.31 16.01
C ASP A 26 15.40 -6.51 14.54
N GLU A 27 14.74 -7.42 13.79
CA GLU A 27 15.01 -7.63 12.36
C GLU A 27 14.75 -6.35 11.54
N PHE A 28 13.72 -5.60 11.90
CA PHE A 28 13.42 -4.33 11.23
C PHE A 28 14.46 -3.25 11.56
N LEU A 29 14.88 -3.13 12.82
CA LEU A 29 15.90 -2.17 13.24
C LEU A 29 17.25 -2.44 12.55
N GLU A 30 17.61 -3.70 12.34
CA GLU A 30 18.83 -4.07 11.58
C GLU A 30 18.74 -3.59 10.13
N LYS A 31 17.60 -3.81 9.47
CA LYS A 31 17.35 -3.34 8.10
C LYS A 31 17.38 -1.81 7.98
N VAL A 32 16.79 -1.10 8.96
CA VAL A 32 16.83 0.37 9.02
C VAL A 32 18.25 0.88 9.24
N ALA A 33 19.02 0.25 10.13
CA ALA A 33 20.40 0.64 10.40
C ALA A 33 21.28 0.54 9.14
N VAL A 34 21.14 -0.54 8.36
CA VAL A 34 21.85 -0.71 7.08
C VAL A 34 21.43 0.37 6.08
N ALA A 35 20.12 0.60 5.91
CA ALA A 35 19.63 1.60 4.97
C ALA A 35 20.10 3.03 5.32
N VAL A 36 20.11 3.38 6.61
CA VAL A 36 20.61 4.69 7.08
C VAL A 36 22.13 4.80 6.89
N ALA A 37 22.88 3.72 7.08
CA ALA A 37 24.32 3.69 6.82
C ALA A 37 24.63 3.91 5.32
N ASP A 38 23.89 3.24 4.43
CA ASP A 38 24.02 3.41 2.98
C ASP A 38 23.68 4.85 2.55
N LEU A 39 22.61 5.41 3.10
CA LEU A 39 22.16 6.77 2.79
C LEU A 39 23.15 7.83 3.27
N ASN A 40 23.71 7.65 4.48
CA ASN A 40 24.78 8.50 5.00
C ASN A 40 26.06 8.39 4.16
N THR A 41 26.42 7.19 3.71
CA THR A 41 27.57 6.96 2.82
C THR A 41 27.36 7.68 1.49
N GLY A 42 26.19 7.53 0.87
CA GLY A 42 25.84 8.26 -0.36
C GLY A 42 25.83 9.78 -0.18
N LEU A 43 25.40 10.30 0.98
CA LEU A 43 25.48 11.72 1.32
C LEU A 43 26.92 12.21 1.45
N ALA A 44 27.80 11.43 2.06
CA ALA A 44 29.22 11.74 2.18
C ALA A 44 29.90 11.80 0.80
N GLU A 45 29.65 10.80 -0.06
CA GLU A 45 30.17 10.76 -1.43
C GLU A 45 29.62 11.90 -2.30
N ALA A 46 28.34 12.24 -2.15
CA ALA A 46 27.74 13.38 -2.87
C ALA A 46 28.38 14.70 -2.44
N ARG A 47 28.59 14.91 -1.14
CA ARG A 47 29.27 16.10 -0.60
C ARG A 47 30.71 16.19 -1.08
N GLU A 48 31.44 15.07 -1.11
CA GLU A 48 32.81 15.03 -1.62
C GLU A 48 32.87 15.39 -3.10
N ARG A 49 31.95 14.88 -3.93
CA ARG A 49 31.85 15.24 -5.34
C ARG A 49 31.57 16.72 -5.56
N VAL A 50 30.69 17.32 -4.75
CA VAL A 50 30.42 18.77 -4.79
C VAL A 50 31.69 19.55 -4.42
N ALA A 51 32.33 19.22 -3.30
CA ALA A 51 33.57 19.87 -2.87
C ALA A 51 34.73 19.70 -3.89
N ALA A 52 34.77 18.59 -4.62
CA ALA A 52 35.74 18.37 -5.69
C ALA A 52 35.39 19.16 -6.97
N ALA A 53 34.12 19.42 -7.24
CA ALA A 53 33.68 20.26 -8.35
C ALA A 53 33.94 21.75 -8.06
N GLU A 54 33.67 22.19 -6.83
CA GLU A 54 33.95 23.56 -6.37
C GLU A 54 35.44 23.89 -6.46
N ARG A 55 36.32 23.01 -5.96
CA ARG A 55 37.79 23.19 -6.08
C ARG A 55 38.25 23.33 -7.53
N ARG A 56 37.69 22.54 -8.46
CA ARG A 56 38.01 22.64 -9.89
C ARG A 56 37.52 23.95 -10.51
N ALA A 57 36.39 24.48 -10.04
CA ALA A 57 35.87 25.77 -10.49
C ALA A 57 36.76 26.92 -9.98
N GLU A 58 37.15 26.90 -8.70
CA GLU A 58 38.07 27.88 -8.11
C GLU A 58 39.44 27.86 -8.80
N GLU A 59 40.02 26.68 -9.06
CA GLU A 59 41.29 26.55 -9.80
C GLU A 59 41.18 27.12 -11.23
N ALA A 60 40.04 26.94 -11.90
CA ALA A 60 39.80 27.49 -13.22
C ALA A 60 39.65 29.02 -13.19
N GLU A 61 39.02 29.56 -12.16
CA GLU A 61 38.84 31.00 -11.95
C GLU A 61 40.17 31.69 -11.61
N VAL A 62 40.97 31.10 -10.71
CA VAL A 62 42.32 31.58 -10.40
C VAL A 62 43.23 31.51 -11.63
N LYS A 63 43.14 30.47 -12.45
CA LYS A 63 43.91 30.35 -13.71
C LYS A 63 43.47 31.36 -14.77
N ALA A 64 42.19 31.73 -14.78
CA ALA A 64 41.67 32.79 -15.64
C ALA A 64 42.15 34.18 -15.18
N SER A 65 42.19 34.42 -13.86
CA SER A 65 42.68 35.68 -13.28
C SER A 65 44.21 35.83 -13.27
N GLN A 66 44.97 34.73 -13.29
CA GLN A 66 46.44 34.75 -13.37
C GLN A 66 46.99 34.81 -14.80
N ARG A 67 46.13 34.85 -15.83
CA ARG A 67 46.56 35.09 -17.21
C ARG A 67 46.93 36.58 -17.34
N PRO A 68 48.22 36.95 -17.45
CA PRO A 68 48.61 38.35 -17.47
C PRO A 68 48.19 39.01 -18.79
N GLU A 69 47.63 40.21 -18.70
CA GLU A 69 47.60 41.19 -19.80
C GLU A 69 49.05 41.44 -20.27
N ARG A 70 49.45 40.80 -21.36
CA ARG A 70 50.60 41.27 -22.14
C ARG A 70 50.14 42.45 -22.99
N VAL A 71 50.18 43.62 -22.40
CA VAL A 71 50.30 44.88 -23.15
C VAL A 71 51.74 44.96 -23.63
N VAL A 72 51.96 44.82 -24.94
CA VAL A 72 53.22 45.14 -25.61
C VAL A 72 52.90 46.07 -26.76
N GLU A 73 53.44 47.29 -26.71
CA GLU A 73 53.34 48.31 -27.74
C GLU A 73 54.23 48.00 -28.97
N VAL A 74 53.57 47.90 -30.14
CA VAL A 74 53.81 48.44 -31.51
C VAL A 74 55.23 48.47 -32.13
N PRO A 75 55.38 47.95 -33.37
CA PRO A 75 55.71 48.84 -34.52
C PRO A 75 54.78 48.72 -35.76
N ALA A 76 54.68 49.83 -36.50
CA ALA A 76 53.62 50.20 -37.45
C ALA A 76 53.67 49.61 -38.89
N GLU A 77 53.94 48.31 -39.07
CA GLU A 77 53.76 47.64 -40.39
C GLU A 77 52.65 46.58 -40.41
N GLN A 78 51.93 46.39 -39.30
CA GLN A 78 50.99 45.27 -39.10
C GLN A 78 49.50 45.64 -39.21
N SER A 79 49.14 46.85 -39.63
CA SER A 79 47.73 47.31 -39.59
C SER A 79 46.77 46.52 -40.49
N ALA A 80 47.27 45.87 -41.56
CA ALA A 80 46.47 44.95 -42.37
C ALA A 80 46.31 43.57 -41.74
N SER A 81 47.30 43.11 -40.95
CA SER A 81 47.27 41.82 -40.25
C SER A 81 46.47 41.90 -38.95
N ALA A 82 46.57 43.00 -38.18
CA ALA A 82 45.77 43.21 -36.97
C ALA A 82 44.27 43.39 -37.28
N ALA A 83 43.93 44.06 -38.38
CA ALA A 83 42.54 44.19 -38.84
C ALA A 83 41.98 42.83 -39.34
N ALA A 84 42.80 42.00 -39.98
CA ALA A 84 42.41 40.65 -40.37
C ALA A 84 42.18 39.73 -39.15
N VAL A 85 43.05 39.81 -38.13
CA VAL A 85 42.91 39.04 -36.88
C VAL A 85 41.70 39.51 -36.05
N ALA A 86 41.39 40.82 -36.04
CA ALA A 86 40.18 41.34 -35.40
C ALA A 86 38.89 40.93 -36.14
N ALA A 87 38.91 40.90 -37.47
CA ALA A 87 37.79 40.44 -38.29
C ALA A 87 37.54 38.93 -38.15
N GLU A 88 38.60 38.12 -38.04
CA GLU A 88 38.48 36.68 -37.71
C GLU A 88 37.91 36.46 -36.30
N ALA A 89 38.35 37.24 -35.30
CA ALA A 89 37.80 37.16 -33.95
C ALA A 89 36.31 37.56 -33.88
N GLU A 90 35.87 38.56 -34.66
CA GLU A 90 34.45 38.90 -34.77
C GLU A 90 33.63 37.79 -35.45
N ALA A 91 34.17 37.14 -36.49
CA ALA A 91 33.53 36.00 -37.14
C ALA A 91 33.43 34.77 -36.23
N GLU A 92 34.45 34.51 -35.40
CA GLU A 92 34.42 33.47 -34.37
C GLU A 92 33.39 33.78 -33.27
N LEU A 93 33.26 35.03 -32.83
CA LEU A 93 32.22 35.43 -31.88
C LEU A 93 30.80 35.29 -32.46
N GLU A 94 30.60 35.63 -33.72
CA GLU A 94 29.36 35.42 -34.46
C GLU A 94 28.98 33.93 -34.57
N THR A 95 29.95 33.06 -34.84
CA THR A 95 29.72 31.61 -34.89
C THR A 95 29.45 31.03 -33.51
N LEU A 96 30.19 31.44 -32.48
CA LEU A 96 29.94 31.08 -31.07
C LEU A 96 28.54 31.50 -30.60
N LYS A 97 28.08 32.69 -30.97
CA LYS A 97 26.71 33.13 -30.65
C LYS A 97 25.66 32.25 -31.33
N ARG A 98 25.84 31.91 -32.61
CA ARG A 98 24.92 31.01 -33.33
C ARG A 98 24.89 29.60 -32.72
N THR A 99 26.04 29.05 -32.33
CA THR A 99 26.09 27.73 -31.69
C THR A 99 25.49 27.75 -30.30
N LEU A 100 25.69 28.81 -29.51
CA LEU A 100 25.09 28.97 -28.18
C LEU A 100 23.56 29.08 -28.25
N VAL A 101 23.02 29.82 -29.23
CA VAL A 101 21.56 29.88 -29.45
C VAL A 101 20.99 28.52 -29.87
N LEU A 102 21.70 27.78 -30.72
CA LEU A 102 21.26 26.43 -31.11
C LEU A 102 21.30 25.47 -29.92
N ALA A 103 22.37 25.52 -29.12
CA ALA A 103 22.51 24.74 -27.90
C ALA A 103 21.39 25.07 -26.88
N GLN A 104 21.10 26.36 -26.68
CA GLN A 104 20.01 26.82 -25.81
C GLN A 104 18.66 26.26 -26.30
N ARG A 105 18.36 26.38 -27.59
CA ARG A 105 17.12 25.87 -28.16
C ARG A 105 17.01 24.35 -28.04
N THR A 106 18.11 23.61 -28.19
CA THR A 106 18.11 22.16 -27.96
C THR A 106 17.91 21.80 -26.49
N ALA A 107 18.49 22.58 -25.57
CA ALA A 107 18.27 22.39 -24.13
C ALA A 107 16.80 22.65 -23.76
N ASP A 108 16.21 23.75 -24.26
CA ASP A 108 14.79 24.07 -24.02
C ASP A 108 13.87 22.99 -24.60
N ALA A 109 14.19 22.46 -25.78
CA ALA A 109 13.44 21.35 -26.39
C ALA A 109 13.55 20.07 -25.55
N ALA A 110 14.75 19.73 -25.07
CA ALA A 110 14.97 18.56 -24.21
C ALA A 110 14.25 18.69 -22.86
N VAL A 111 14.25 19.88 -22.25
CA VAL A 111 13.51 20.16 -21.01
C VAL A 111 12.01 19.97 -21.24
N LYS A 112 11.47 20.52 -22.32
CA LYS A 112 10.05 20.38 -22.65
C LYS A 112 9.65 18.92 -22.90
N GLU A 113 10.49 18.16 -23.59
CA GLU A 113 10.27 16.73 -23.81
C GLU A 113 10.30 15.96 -22.48
N ALA A 114 11.28 16.23 -21.62
CA ALA A 114 11.37 15.65 -20.30
C ALA A 114 10.16 15.99 -19.41
N GLU A 115 9.65 17.22 -19.48
CA GLU A 115 8.43 17.62 -18.75
C GLU A 115 7.19 16.86 -19.24
N VAL A 116 7.02 16.70 -20.56
CA VAL A 116 5.91 15.93 -21.13
C VAL A 116 5.99 14.47 -20.69
N GLU A 117 7.18 13.89 -20.75
CA GLU A 117 7.42 12.50 -20.36
C GLU A 117 7.22 12.30 -18.86
N ALA A 118 7.71 13.22 -18.03
CA ALA A 118 7.48 13.21 -16.58
C ALA A 118 5.97 13.26 -16.26
N ARG A 119 5.21 14.15 -16.92
CA ARG A 119 3.75 14.22 -16.75
C ARG A 119 3.07 12.93 -17.20
N ARG A 120 3.54 12.31 -18.28
CA ARG A 120 3.03 11.03 -18.78
C ARG A 120 3.25 9.91 -17.77
N ILE A 121 4.47 9.80 -17.23
CA ILE A 121 4.85 8.79 -16.24
C ILE A 121 4.04 8.97 -14.95
N VAL A 122 3.96 10.20 -14.42
CA VAL A 122 3.18 10.49 -13.22
C VAL A 122 1.70 10.18 -13.45
N GLY A 123 1.13 10.61 -14.58
CA GLY A 123 -0.27 10.33 -14.91
C GLY A 123 -0.58 8.84 -15.03
N ALA A 124 0.33 8.05 -15.62
CA ALA A 124 0.22 6.60 -15.69
C ALA A 124 0.32 5.95 -14.30
N ALA A 125 1.33 6.32 -13.51
CA ALA A 125 1.52 5.80 -12.17
C ALA A 125 0.33 6.11 -11.25
N GLU A 126 -0.24 7.31 -11.33
CA GLU A 126 -1.44 7.67 -10.59
C GLU A 126 -2.68 6.88 -11.05
N ALA A 127 -2.82 6.63 -12.36
CA ALA A 127 -3.92 5.82 -12.89
C ALA A 127 -3.82 4.37 -12.40
N ASP A 128 -2.61 3.81 -12.43
CA ASP A 128 -2.33 2.45 -11.95
C ASP A 128 -2.56 2.34 -10.44
N ALA A 129 -2.10 3.33 -9.67
CA ALA A 129 -2.35 3.40 -8.22
C ALA A 129 -3.85 3.46 -7.92
N ARG A 130 -4.61 4.33 -8.61
CA ARG A 130 -6.07 4.41 -8.47
C ARG A 130 -6.74 3.08 -8.81
N ALA A 131 -6.33 2.42 -9.89
CA ALA A 131 -6.88 1.12 -10.27
C ALA A 131 -6.59 0.05 -9.21
N ALA A 132 -5.35 -0.04 -8.73
CA ALA A 132 -4.96 -0.99 -7.68
C ALA A 132 -5.70 -0.75 -6.35
N HIS A 133 -5.92 0.50 -5.97
CA HIS A 133 -6.72 0.85 -4.80
C HIS A 133 -8.18 0.45 -4.96
N GLU A 134 -8.80 0.73 -6.11
CA GLU A 134 -10.19 0.34 -6.36
C GLU A 134 -10.37 -1.18 -6.38
N ASP A 135 -9.41 -1.92 -6.96
CA ASP A 135 -9.44 -3.38 -6.97
C ASP A 135 -9.28 -3.98 -5.58
N THR A 136 -8.37 -3.43 -4.77
CA THR A 136 -8.21 -3.83 -3.36
C THR A 136 -9.49 -3.53 -2.56
N ARG A 137 -10.06 -2.32 -2.73
CA ARG A 137 -11.30 -1.92 -2.08
C ARG A 137 -12.46 -2.86 -2.45
N ARG A 138 -12.57 -3.26 -3.73
CA ARG A 138 -13.59 -4.22 -4.18
C ARG A 138 -13.42 -5.57 -3.50
N ARG A 139 -12.19 -6.12 -3.47
CA ARG A 139 -11.91 -7.40 -2.78
C ARG A 139 -12.30 -7.34 -1.30
N LEU A 140 -11.96 -6.25 -0.61
CA LEU A 140 -12.33 -6.07 0.80
C LEU A 140 -13.85 -6.01 1.00
N VAL A 141 -14.58 -5.33 0.12
CA VAL A 141 -16.06 -5.29 0.18
C VAL A 141 -16.65 -6.68 -0.06
N ASP A 142 -16.13 -7.42 -1.04
CA ASP A 142 -16.58 -8.78 -1.33
C ASP A 142 -16.30 -9.71 -0.13
N GLU A 143 -15.09 -9.66 0.43
CA GLU A 143 -14.73 -10.42 1.63
C GLU A 143 -15.63 -10.07 2.81
N LEU A 144 -15.85 -8.78 3.09
CA LEU A 144 -16.76 -8.32 4.14
C LEU A 144 -18.17 -8.86 3.94
N SER A 145 -18.68 -8.85 2.71
CA SER A 145 -20.01 -9.41 2.40
C SER A 145 -20.07 -10.91 2.65
N THR A 146 -19.02 -11.67 2.32
CA THR A 146 -18.96 -13.12 2.60
C THR A 146 -18.89 -13.40 4.11
N LEU A 147 -18.11 -12.60 4.84
CA LEU A 147 -17.99 -12.70 6.30
C LEU A 147 -19.30 -12.31 6.99
N GLU A 148 -20.04 -11.34 6.46
CA GLU A 148 -21.37 -10.96 6.93
C GLU A 148 -22.36 -12.11 6.77
N VAL A 149 -22.42 -12.71 5.59
CA VAL A 149 -23.29 -13.88 5.34
C VAL A 149 -22.93 -15.04 6.27
N SER A 150 -21.63 -15.35 6.42
CA SER A 150 -21.18 -16.43 7.32
C SER A 150 -21.52 -16.15 8.78
N ARG A 151 -21.32 -14.91 9.24
CA ARG A 151 -21.63 -14.47 10.60
C ARG A 151 -23.12 -14.58 10.89
N ASP A 152 -23.98 -14.18 9.96
CA ASP A 152 -25.42 -14.25 10.15
C ASP A 152 -25.92 -15.70 10.12
N SER A 153 -25.37 -16.56 9.24
CA SER A 153 -25.63 -18.01 9.29
C SER A 153 -25.25 -18.62 10.64
N LEU A 154 -24.04 -18.32 11.15
CA LEU A 154 -23.59 -18.83 12.45
C LEU A 154 -24.49 -18.34 13.60
N ARG A 155 -24.97 -17.10 13.54
CA ARG A 155 -25.92 -16.56 14.53
C ARG A 155 -27.25 -17.30 14.49
N ASP A 156 -27.75 -17.60 13.30
CA ASP A 156 -29.00 -18.35 13.15
C ASP A 156 -28.85 -19.81 13.60
N ASP A 157 -27.69 -20.42 13.35
CA ASP A 157 -27.35 -21.75 13.86
C ASP A 157 -27.31 -21.78 15.39
N VAL A 158 -26.66 -20.78 16.03
CA VAL A 158 -26.66 -20.65 17.50
C VAL A 158 -28.09 -20.54 18.03
N ARG A 159 -28.92 -19.68 17.44
CA ARG A 159 -30.34 -19.55 17.82
C ARG A 159 -31.11 -20.85 17.63
N ALA A 160 -30.80 -21.65 16.61
CA ALA A 160 -31.43 -22.95 16.38
C ALA A 160 -31.03 -23.97 17.45
N ILE A 161 -29.75 -24.02 17.80
CA ILE A 161 -29.22 -24.90 18.85
C ILE A 161 -29.81 -24.54 20.21
N GLU A 162 -29.88 -23.25 20.55
CA GLU A 162 -30.48 -22.78 21.81
C GLU A 162 -31.94 -23.20 21.93
N ARG A 163 -32.75 -22.97 20.88
CA ARG A 163 -34.14 -23.44 20.82
C ARG A 163 -34.25 -24.94 21.01
N HIS A 164 -33.40 -25.71 20.31
CA HIS A 164 -33.40 -27.16 20.43
C HIS A 164 -33.05 -27.60 21.87
N LEU A 165 -32.05 -26.99 22.51
CA LEU A 165 -31.68 -27.30 23.89
C LEU A 165 -32.83 -27.00 24.87
N ASP A 166 -33.55 -25.90 24.68
CA ASP A 166 -34.69 -25.55 25.52
C ASP A 166 -35.87 -26.50 25.32
N GLU A 167 -36.15 -26.91 24.09
CA GLU A 167 -37.13 -27.96 23.77
C GLU A 167 -36.76 -29.30 24.43
N GLN A 168 -35.49 -29.72 24.34
CA GLN A 168 -35.03 -30.96 25.00
C GLN A 168 -35.14 -30.86 26.53
N ARG A 169 -34.77 -29.71 27.11
CA ARG A 169 -34.91 -29.47 28.56
C ARG A 169 -36.37 -29.52 29.00
N LEU A 170 -37.28 -28.90 28.24
CA LEU A 170 -38.70 -28.94 28.53
C LEU A 170 -39.25 -30.37 28.43
N ARG A 171 -38.85 -31.12 27.40
CA ARG A 171 -39.22 -32.53 27.23
C ARG A 171 -38.76 -33.39 28.39
N LEU A 172 -37.48 -33.26 28.79
CA LEU A 172 -36.92 -34.00 29.93
C LEU A 172 -37.66 -33.65 31.23
N ARG A 173 -37.92 -32.36 31.49
CA ARG A 173 -38.71 -31.94 32.66
C ARG A 173 -40.12 -32.52 32.64
N GLY A 174 -40.78 -32.52 31.50
CA GLY A 174 -42.10 -33.14 31.32
C GLY A 174 -42.08 -34.64 31.58
N SER A 175 -41.11 -35.37 31.02
CA SER A 175 -40.93 -36.81 31.27
C SER A 175 -40.63 -37.11 32.74
N ILE A 176 -39.78 -36.31 33.40
CA ILE A 176 -39.51 -36.45 34.84
C ILE A 176 -40.78 -36.20 35.65
N ALA A 177 -41.55 -35.15 35.35
CA ALA A 177 -42.80 -34.85 36.04
C ALA A 177 -43.83 -35.97 35.87
N GLU A 178 -43.93 -36.56 34.68
CA GLU A 178 -44.81 -37.70 34.42
C GLU A 178 -44.36 -38.95 35.19
N LEU A 179 -43.06 -39.26 35.21
CA LEU A 179 -42.52 -40.36 36.02
C LEU A 179 -42.75 -40.15 37.52
N GLN A 180 -42.56 -38.93 38.02
CA GLN A 180 -42.87 -38.57 39.42
C GLN A 180 -44.37 -38.78 39.72
N ARG A 181 -45.24 -38.34 38.80
CA ARG A 181 -46.69 -38.50 38.90
C ARG A 181 -47.13 -39.97 38.94
N ILE A 182 -46.42 -40.85 38.23
CA ILE A 182 -46.63 -42.31 38.24
C ILE A 182 -46.11 -42.93 39.55
N LEU A 183 -44.96 -42.47 40.06
CA LEU A 183 -44.41 -42.94 41.34
C LEU A 183 -45.31 -42.59 42.53
N GLU A 184 -45.93 -41.40 42.51
CA GLU A 184 -46.85 -40.95 43.56
C GLU A 184 -48.21 -41.67 43.51
N ASP A 185 -48.66 -42.07 42.32
CA ASP A 185 -49.91 -42.82 42.13
C ASP A 185 -49.70 -44.03 41.18
N PRO A 186 -49.25 -45.18 41.72
CA PRO A 186 -48.96 -46.38 40.91
C PRO A 186 -50.21 -47.01 40.30
N SER A 187 -51.41 -46.59 40.72
CA SER A 187 -52.67 -47.03 40.10
C SER A 187 -52.84 -46.46 38.68
N ARG A 188 -52.11 -45.38 38.32
CA ARG A 188 -52.12 -44.78 36.98
C ARG A 188 -51.49 -45.65 35.91
N LEU A 189 -50.57 -46.54 36.27
CA LEU A 189 -50.06 -47.57 35.35
C LEU A 189 -51.15 -48.55 34.90
N LYS A 190 -52.28 -48.62 35.64
CA LYS A 190 -53.41 -49.51 35.33
C LYS A 190 -54.53 -48.81 34.52
N ALA A 191 -54.35 -47.57 34.08
CA ALA A 191 -55.39 -46.83 33.38
C ALA A 191 -55.36 -47.07 31.86
N ALA A 192 -56.05 -48.13 31.43
CA ALA A 192 -56.94 -48.08 30.27
C ALA A 192 -57.97 -49.22 30.43
N THR A 193 -59.07 -48.97 31.15
CA THR A 193 -60.30 -49.74 30.91
C THR A 193 -60.82 -49.28 29.55
N PRO A 194 -61.02 -50.19 28.57
CA PRO A 194 -61.57 -49.79 27.27
C PRO A 194 -62.95 -49.15 27.46
N PRO A 195 -63.33 -48.14 26.64
CA PRO A 195 -64.68 -47.61 26.70
C PRO A 195 -65.67 -48.75 26.46
N ALA A 196 -66.63 -48.93 27.36
CA ALA A 196 -67.67 -49.96 27.23
C ALA A 196 -68.38 -49.76 25.88
N ALA A 197 -68.36 -50.78 25.03
CA ALA A 197 -69.10 -50.79 23.79
C ALA A 197 -70.59 -50.57 24.10
N VAL A 198 -71.13 -49.43 23.68
CA VAL A 198 -72.59 -49.21 23.65
C VAL A 198 -73.14 -50.16 22.59
N THR A 199 -73.73 -51.27 23.03
CA THR A 199 -74.47 -52.17 22.15
C THR A 199 -75.84 -51.55 21.88
N ASP A 200 -76.03 -50.97 20.69
CA ASP A 200 -77.37 -50.65 20.20
C ASP A 200 -78.17 -51.96 20.03
N PRO A 201 -79.42 -52.04 20.53
CA PRO A 201 -80.23 -53.24 20.35
C PRO A 201 -80.69 -53.39 18.90
N VAL A 202 -80.32 -54.52 18.29
CA VAL A 202 -80.78 -54.95 16.96
C VAL A 202 -82.30 -55.17 16.97
N PRO A 203 -83.09 -54.58 16.05
CA PRO A 203 -84.52 -54.85 15.95
C PRO A 203 -84.77 -56.22 15.29
N VAL A 204 -85.57 -57.05 15.98
CA VAL A 204 -86.02 -58.37 15.53
C VAL A 204 -87.04 -58.22 14.38
N PRO A 205 -86.94 -58.97 13.26
CA PRO A 205 -87.96 -58.94 12.22
C PRO A 205 -89.19 -59.74 12.63
N LYS A 206 -90.39 -59.18 12.40
CA LYS A 206 -91.67 -59.88 12.56
C LYS A 206 -92.09 -60.56 11.24
N PRO A 207 -92.85 -61.68 11.33
CA PRO A 207 -93.07 -62.62 10.23
C PRO A 207 -93.94 -62.10 9.08
#